data_AF-A0A7S2J4S6-F1
#
_entry.id   AF-A0A7S2J4S6-F1
#
_cell.length_a   1.000
_cell.length_b   1.000
_cell.length_c   1.000
_cell.angle_alpha   90.00
_cell.angle_beta   90.00
_cell.angle_gamma   90.00
#
_symmetry.space_group_name_H-M   'P 1'
#
loop_
_entity.id
_entity.type
_entity.pdbx_description
1 polymer ?
#
loop_
_entity_poly.entity_id
_entity_poly.type
_entity_poly.pdbx_seq_one_letter_code
_entity_poly.pdbx_strand_id
1 'polypeptide(L)'
;TMSPFEHGEVYVLEDGGEADLDLGNYERFLELTLSSGHSLTSGKAYDHVLKRERTGHYLGKTVQIVPHVTDAVQDWIADTARKPVDSSGLRPEICLVELGGTVGDIESA
;
A
#
# COMPACT_ATOMS: atom_id res chain seq x y z
N THR A 1 12.24 -5.88 4.98
CA THR A 1 11.87 -7.18 5.58
C THR A 1 11.30 -6.90 6.94
N MET A 2 10.17 -7.51 7.28
CA MET A 2 9.53 -7.29 8.58
C MET A 2 10.15 -8.18 9.65
N SER A 3 10.27 -7.64 10.88
CA SER A 3 10.75 -8.40 12.03
C SER A 3 9.55 -8.98 12.78
N PRO A 4 9.44 -10.31 12.93
CA PRO A 4 8.34 -10.91 13.67
C PRO A 4 8.29 -10.51 15.15
N PHE A 5 9.42 -10.04 15.69
CA PHE A 5 9.52 -9.60 17.09
C PHE A 5 8.93 -8.20 17.31
N GLU A 6 8.99 -7.34 16.31
CA GLU A 6 8.54 -5.94 16.42
C GLU A 6 7.10 -5.76 15.92
N HIS A 7 6.72 -6.51 14.88
CA HIS A 7 5.43 -6.35 14.20
C HIS A 7 4.44 -7.50 14.46
N GLY A 8 4.83 -8.50 15.25
CA GLY A 8 4.04 -9.72 15.41
C GLY A 8 4.25 -10.69 14.25
N GLU A 9 3.26 -11.50 13.88
CA GLU A 9 3.42 -12.49 12.82
C GLU A 9 3.53 -11.83 11.44
N VAL A 10 4.39 -12.38 10.58
CA VAL A 10 4.48 -11.97 9.17
C VAL A 10 3.55 -12.85 8.35
N TYR A 11 2.63 -12.24 7.60
CA TYR A 11 1.74 -12.95 6.71
C TYR A 11 2.32 -13.02 5.30
N VAL A 12 2.19 -14.18 4.64
CA VAL A 12 2.69 -14.41 3.29
C VAL A 12 1.52 -14.55 2.33
N LEU A 13 1.44 -13.65 1.36
CA LEU A 13 0.38 -13.59 0.35
C LEU A 13 0.64 -14.57 -0.80
N GLU A 14 -0.37 -14.82 -1.62
CA GLU A 14 -0.27 -15.78 -2.75
C GLU A 14 0.82 -15.39 -3.75
N ASP A 15 1.06 -14.10 -3.96
CA ASP A 15 2.12 -13.59 -4.83
C ASP A 15 3.54 -13.66 -4.22
N GLY A 16 3.67 -14.27 -3.04
CA GLY A 16 4.92 -14.40 -2.28
C GLY A 16 5.32 -13.14 -1.51
N GLY A 17 4.46 -12.12 -1.48
CA GLY A 17 4.70 -10.91 -0.70
C GLY A 17 4.61 -11.14 0.80
N GLU A 18 5.61 -10.67 1.54
CA GLU A 18 5.54 -10.53 3.00
C GLU A 18 4.76 -9.26 3.36
N ALA A 19 3.73 -9.40 4.20
CA ALA A 19 2.84 -8.33 4.59
C ALA A 19 2.39 -8.44 6.05
N ASP A 20 1.75 -7.39 6.55
CA ASP A 20 1.20 -7.33 7.91
C ASP A 20 0.15 -8.43 8.12
N LEU A 21 0.04 -8.93 9.36
CA LEU A 21 -0.95 -9.93 9.76
C LEU A 21 -2.38 -9.44 9.51
N ASP A 22 -2.62 -8.14 9.56
CA ASP A 22 -3.94 -7.54 9.31
C ASP A 22 -4.49 -7.91 7.92
N LEU A 23 -3.62 -8.08 6.91
CA LEU A 23 -4.05 -8.56 5.59
C LEU A 23 -4.58 -10.01 5.63
N GLY A 24 -3.97 -10.87 6.44
CA GLY A 24 -4.47 -12.23 6.66
C GLY A 24 -5.85 -12.25 7.33
N ASN A 25 -6.14 -11.27 8.19
CA ASN A 25 -7.48 -11.10 8.77
C ASN A 25 -8.51 -10.77 7.68
N TYR A 26 -8.21 -9.83 6.78
CA TYR A 26 -9.12 -9.48 5.68
C TYR A 26 -9.37 -10.66 4.74
N GLU A 27 -8.33 -11.40 4.32
CA GLU A 27 -8.51 -12.60 3.50
C GLU A 27 -9.41 -13.63 4.18
N ARG A 28 -9.19 -13.86 5.48
CA ARG A 28 -9.97 -14.84 6.26
C ARG A 28 -11.44 -14.45 6.42
N PHE A 29 -11.74 -13.18 6.69
CA PHE A 29 -13.11 -12.75 7.00
C PHE A 29 -13.94 -12.41 5.76
N LEU A 30 -13.28 -11.96 4.68
CA LEU A 30 -13.96 -11.50 3.47
C LEU A 30 -13.91 -12.53 2.33
N GLU A 31 -13.23 -13.66 2.52
CA GLU A 31 -13.02 -14.69 1.49
C GLU A 31 -12.38 -14.12 0.21
N LEU A 32 -11.42 -13.20 0.39
CA LEU A 32 -10.68 -12.53 -0.68
C LEU A 32 -9.27 -13.09 -0.82
N THR A 33 -8.67 -12.85 -1.97
CA THR A 33 -7.27 -13.12 -2.24
C THR A 33 -6.55 -11.81 -2.56
N LEU A 34 -5.68 -11.41 -1.65
CA LEU A 34 -4.92 -10.18 -1.72
C LEU A 34 -3.49 -10.47 -2.22
N SER A 35 -2.80 -9.40 -2.56
CA SER A 35 -1.44 -9.40 -3.11
C SER A 35 -0.62 -8.32 -2.47
N SER A 36 0.70 -8.37 -2.62
CA SER A 36 1.66 -7.41 -2.07
C SER A 36 1.36 -5.94 -2.43
N GLY A 37 0.53 -5.70 -3.45
CA GLY A 37 0.02 -4.40 -3.85
C GLY A 37 -1.03 -3.79 -2.90
N HIS A 38 -1.66 -4.60 -2.05
CA HIS A 38 -2.71 -4.15 -1.12
C HIS A 38 -2.13 -3.61 0.21
N SER A 39 -0.82 -3.76 0.43
CA SER A 39 -0.10 -3.10 1.52
C SER A 39 0.74 -1.93 0.98
N LEU A 40 0.39 -0.71 1.38
CA LEU A 40 1.20 0.49 1.12
C LEU A 40 1.88 0.93 2.41
N THR A 41 3.21 1.04 2.39
CA THR A 41 3.99 1.61 3.48
C THR A 41 4.61 2.93 3.05
N SER A 42 4.95 3.80 4.00
CA SER A 42 5.66 5.05 3.70
C SER A 42 6.94 4.78 2.90
N GLY A 43 7.67 3.71 3.23
CA GLY A 43 8.85 3.28 2.48
C GLY A 43 8.56 2.97 1.01
N LYS A 44 7.47 2.26 0.70
CA LYS A 44 7.04 1.99 -0.69
C LYS A 44 6.67 3.29 -1.43
N ALA A 45 5.93 4.18 -0.78
CA ALA A 45 5.53 5.47 -1.36
C ALA A 45 6.75 6.35 -1.67
N TYR A 46 7.68 6.48 -0.73
CA TYR A 46 8.92 7.25 -0.93
C TYR A 46 9.82 6.63 -2.00
N ASP A 47 10.03 5.32 -2.00
CA ASP A 47 10.84 4.64 -3.02
C ASP A 47 10.27 4.86 -4.43
N HIS A 48 8.94 4.80 -4.58
CA HIS A 48 8.26 5.09 -5.85
C HIS A 48 8.50 6.52 -6.33
N VAL A 49 8.33 7.51 -5.45
CA VAL A 49 8.58 8.93 -5.76
C VAL A 49 10.05 9.18 -6.11
N LEU A 50 10.98 8.63 -5.32
CA LEU A 50 12.42 8.76 -5.57
C LEU A 50 12.85 8.13 -6.91
N LYS A 51 12.27 6.99 -7.29
CA LYS A 51 12.50 6.37 -8.60
C LYS A 51 11.98 7.24 -9.75
N ARG A 52 10.80 7.84 -9.59
CA ARG A 52 10.24 8.78 -10.58
C ARG A 52 11.08 10.04 -10.71
N GLU A 53 11.60 10.57 -9.60
CA GLU A 53 12.53 11.69 -9.61
C GLU A 53 13.79 11.37 -10.40
N ARG A 54 14.44 10.24 -10.10
CA ARG A 54 15.67 9.81 -10.78
C ARG A 54 15.51 9.54 -12.27
N THR A 55 14.31 9.14 -12.71
CA THR A 55 14.00 8.93 -14.13
C THR A 55 13.55 10.21 -14.84
N GLY A 56 13.51 11.36 -14.15
CA GLY A 56 13.17 12.65 -14.74
C GLY A 56 11.67 12.89 -14.90
N HIS A 57 10.81 12.10 -14.26
CA HIS A 57 9.36 12.20 -14.38
C HIS A 57 8.82 13.58 -13.97
N TYR A 58 9.45 14.23 -12.99
CA TYR A 58 9.05 15.55 -12.50
C TYR A 58 9.69 16.72 -13.26
N LEU A 59 10.28 16.47 -14.44
CA LEU A 59 10.84 17.49 -15.35
C LEU A 59 11.89 18.40 -14.69
N GLY A 60 12.69 17.85 -13.77
CA GLY A 60 13.72 18.58 -13.04
C GLY A 60 13.18 19.57 -11.98
N LYS A 61 11.87 19.57 -11.71
CA LYS A 61 11.29 20.34 -10.61
C LYS A 61 11.59 19.68 -9.26
N THR A 62 11.61 20.50 -8.22
CA THR A 62 11.78 20.02 -6.84
C THR A 62 10.60 19.14 -6.42
N VAL A 63 10.91 17.95 -5.94
CA VAL A 63 9.94 17.04 -5.31
C VAL A 63 9.73 17.44 -3.85
N GLN A 64 8.49 17.35 -3.40
CA GLN A 64 8.02 17.74 -2.06
C GLN A 64 6.99 16.73 -1.56
N ILE A 65 6.76 16.67 -0.24
CA ILE A 65 5.73 15.80 0.35
C ILE A 65 4.37 16.09 -0.27
N VAL A 66 3.96 17.35 -0.25
CA VAL A 66 2.76 17.83 -0.96
C VAL A 66 3.21 18.55 -2.23
N PRO A 67 2.69 18.22 -3.41
CA PRO A 67 1.68 17.19 -3.67
C PRO A 67 2.27 15.81 -3.98
N HIS A 68 3.57 15.67 -4.22
CA HIS A 68 4.11 14.50 -4.94
C HIS A 68 3.97 13.17 -4.20
N VAL A 69 4.13 13.16 -2.87
CA VAL A 69 3.93 11.94 -2.06
C VAL A 69 2.43 11.70 -1.85
N THR A 70 1.65 12.75 -1.59
CA THR A 70 0.19 12.61 -1.42
C THR A 70 -0.49 12.12 -2.70
N ASP A 71 -0.05 12.59 -3.87
CA ASP A 71 -0.55 12.14 -5.18
C ASP A 71 -0.16 10.69 -5.43
N ALA A 72 1.06 10.28 -5.07
CA ALA A 72 1.49 8.88 -5.19
C ALA A 72 0.64 7.94 -4.33
N VAL A 73 0.24 8.36 -3.13
CA VAL A 73 -0.68 7.60 -2.27
C VAL A 73 -2.07 7.53 -2.89
N GLN A 74 -2.61 8.64 -3.40
CA GLN A 74 -3.92 8.69 -4.06
C GLN A 74 -3.96 7.81 -5.31
N ASP A 75 -2.95 7.90 -6.17
CA ASP A 75 -2.78 7.07 -7.37
C ASP A 75 -2.77 5.58 -6.99
N TRP A 76 -2.01 5.22 -5.96
CA TRP A 76 -1.91 3.84 -5.48
C TRP A 76 -3.25 3.27 -5.01
N ILE A 77 -4.00 4.04 -4.21
CA ILE A 77 -5.33 3.65 -3.75
C ILE A 77 -6.26 3.48 -4.95
N ALA A 78 -6.26 4.44 -5.88
CA ALA A 78 -7.11 4.39 -7.06
C ALA A 78 -6.79 3.19 -7.96
N ASP A 79 -5.52 2.86 -8.15
CA ASP A 79 -5.06 1.69 -8.91
C ASP A 79 -5.45 0.38 -8.21
N THR A 80 -5.27 0.31 -6.89
CA THR A 80 -5.56 -0.90 -6.10
C THR A 80 -7.05 -1.18 -6.05
N ALA A 81 -7.89 -0.16 -5.86
CA ALA A 81 -9.35 -0.28 -5.85
C ALA A 81 -9.97 -0.78 -7.17
N ARG A 82 -9.20 -0.78 -8.27
CA ARG A 82 -9.66 -1.30 -9.57
C ARG A 82 -9.32 -2.77 -9.79
N LYS A 83 -8.42 -3.35 -9.00
CA LYS A 83 -7.95 -4.73 -9.19
C LYS A 83 -8.98 -5.71 -8.63
N PRO A 84 -9.35 -6.76 -9.38
CA PRO A 84 -10.14 -7.86 -8.84
C PRO A 84 -9.38 -8.55 -7.70
N VAL A 85 -10.11 -8.93 -6.66
CA VAL A 85 -9.59 -9.58 -5.44
C VAL A 85 -10.33 -10.86 -5.10
N ASP A 86 -11.26 -11.28 -5.95
CA ASP A 86 -12.04 -12.50 -5.79
C ASP A 86 -12.14 -13.27 -7.11
N SER A 87 -12.77 -14.45 -7.04
CA SER A 87 -12.94 -15.34 -8.19
C SER A 87 -13.86 -14.80 -9.29
N SER A 88 -14.60 -13.71 -9.05
CA SER A 88 -15.48 -13.12 -10.07
C SER A 88 -14.66 -12.45 -11.18
N GLY A 89 -13.43 -12.02 -10.89
CA GLY A 89 -12.60 -11.26 -11.81
C GLY A 89 -13.14 -9.87 -12.13
N LEU A 90 -14.18 -9.42 -11.42
CA LEU A 90 -14.80 -8.11 -11.62
C LEU A 90 -14.08 -7.03 -10.82
N ARG A 91 -14.24 -5.79 -11.28
CA ARG A 91 -13.78 -4.61 -10.54
C ARG A 91 -14.61 -4.46 -9.26
N PRO A 92 -13.99 -4.26 -8.08
CA PRO A 92 -14.71 -3.97 -6.85
C PRO A 92 -15.52 -2.68 -6.91
N GLU A 93 -16.68 -2.67 -6.24
CA GLU A 93 -17.52 -1.48 -6.08
C GLU A 93 -17.11 -0.63 -4.87
N ILE A 94 -16.55 -1.28 -3.85
CA ILE A 94 -16.11 -0.66 -2.59
C ILE A 94 -14.65 -1.07 -2.34
N CYS A 95 -13.84 -0.10 -1.92
CA CYS A 95 -12.48 -0.34 -1.42
C CYS A 95 -12.44 0.05 0.06
N LEU A 96 -12.18 -0.92 0.92
CA LEU A 96 -11.92 -0.67 2.34
C LEU A 96 -10.45 -0.24 2.48
N VAL A 97 -10.23 0.94 3.07
CA VAL A 97 -8.89 1.46 3.34
C VAL A 97 -8.69 1.53 4.85
N GLU A 98 -7.70 0.82 5.33
CA GLU A 98 -7.21 0.94 6.70
C GLU A 98 -5.98 1.85 6.72
N LEU A 99 -6.02 2.85 7.61
CA LEU A 99 -4.84 3.62 7.98
C LEU A 99 -4.36 3.09 9.33
N GLY A 100 -3.31 2.26 9.30
CA GLY A 100 -2.69 1.73 10.51
C GLY A 100 -1.99 2.80 11.34
N GLY A 101 -1.62 2.44 12.57
CA GLY A 101 -0.95 3.34 13.51
C GLY A 101 -1.91 4.26 14.27
N THR A 102 -1.39 5.39 14.76
CA THR A 102 -2.17 6.40 15.49
C THR A 102 -2.22 7.71 14.71
N VAL A 103 -3.13 8.61 15.08
CA VAL A 103 -3.21 9.94 14.48
C VAL A 103 -2.49 10.97 15.34
N GLY A 104 -1.80 11.92 14.69
CA GLY A 104 -1.12 13.03 15.33
C GLY A 104 0.35 12.77 15.70
N ASP A 105 0.91 11.65 15.23
CA ASP A 105 2.36 11.40 15.21
C ASP A 105 3.01 12.02 13.96
N ILE A 106 4.33 11.97 13.87
CA ILE A 106 5.09 12.63 12.78
C ILE A 106 4.83 11.91 11.45
N GLU A 107 4.56 10.62 11.51
CA GLU A 107 4.24 9.77 10.38
C GLU A 107 2.89 10.14 9.73
N SER A 108 1.95 10.67 10.52
CA SER A 108 0.63 11.15 10.09
C SER A 108 0.49 12.68 10.02
N ALA A 109 1.60 13.41 10.20
CA ALA A 109 1.65 14.89 10.21
C ALA A 109 1.62 15.54 8.83
#